data_AF-F3UA63-F1
#
_entry.id   AF-F3UA63-F1
#
_cell.length_a   1.000
_cell.length_b   1.000
_cell.length_c   1.000
_cell.angle_alpha   90.00
_cell.angle_beta   90.00
_cell.angle_gamma   90.00
#
_symmetry.space_group_name_H-M   'P 1'
#
loop_
_entity.id
_entity.type
_entity.pdbx_description
1 polymer ?
#
loop_
_entity_poly.entity_id
_entity_poly.type
_entity_poly.pdbx_seq_one_letter_code
_entity_poly.pdbx_strand_id
1 'polypeptide(L)' 'MSKEEILDYLKDYDIDQAWLSEKSDQILYTYFLDIWFKEGSQRFSKEKMGNLKVKYSETVGKE' A
#
# COMPACT_ATOMS: atom_id res chain seq x y z
N MET A 1 7.20 -2.57 -18.90
CA MET A 1 5.76 -2.65 -18.70
C MET A 1 5.26 -1.31 -18.23
N SER A 2 4.34 -0.69 -18.95
CA SER A 2 3.65 0.53 -18.54
C SER A 2 2.58 0.21 -17.50
N LYS A 3 2.05 1.25 -16.83
CA LYS A 3 0.90 1.15 -15.92
C LYS A 3 -0.29 0.47 -16.60
N GLU A 4 -0.55 0.87 -17.85
CA GLU A 4 -1.67 0.39 -18.65
C GLU A 4 -1.54 -1.10 -18.97
N GLU A 5 -0.35 -1.56 -19.34
CA GLU A 5 -0.09 -2.99 -19.60
C GLU A 5 -0.33 -3.86 -18.35
N ILE A 6 0.03 -3.35 -17.16
CA ILE A 6 -0.19 -4.05 -15.89
C ILE A 6 -1.68 -4.11 -15.56
N LEU A 7 -2.39 -2.97 -15.67
CA LEU A 7 -3.82 -2.92 -15.37
C LEU A 7 -4.65 -3.74 -16.35
N ASP A 8 -4.26 -3.79 -17.62
CA ASP A 8 -4.92 -4.64 -18.63
C ASP A 8 -4.80 -6.13 -18.27
N TYR A 9 -3.59 -6.58 -17.91
CA TYR A 9 -3.38 -7.96 -17.44
C TYR A 9 -4.18 -8.31 -16.19
N LEU A 10 -4.29 -7.37 -15.24
CA LEU A 10 -4.97 -7.58 -13.97
C LEU A 10 -6.50 -7.54 -14.09
N LYS A 11 -7.03 -6.90 -15.14
CA LYS A 11 -8.47 -6.80 -15.39
C LYS A 11 -9.14 -8.17 -15.53
N ASP A 12 -8.45 -9.16 -16.10
CA ASP A 12 -8.93 -10.55 -16.22
C ASP A 12 -9.18 -11.23 -14.86
N TYR A 13 -8.68 -10.63 -13.77
CA TYR A 13 -8.85 -11.09 -12.40
C TYR A 13 -9.75 -10.16 -11.56
N ASP A 14 -10.50 -9.25 -12.20
CA ASP A 14 -11.31 -8.22 -11.55
C ASP A 14 -10.49 -7.29 -10.63
N ILE A 15 -9.21 -7.08 -10.96
CA ILE A 15 -8.31 -6.20 -10.23
C ILE A 15 -8.12 -4.91 -11.02
N ASP A 16 -8.72 -3.83 -10.54
CA ASP A 16 -8.53 -2.48 -11.06
C ASP A 16 -7.62 -1.63 -10.17
N GLN A 17 -7.37 -0.40 -10.59
CA GLN A 17 -6.55 0.55 -9.84
C GLN A 17 -7.15 0.89 -8.46
N ALA A 18 -8.47 0.93 -8.32
CA ALA A 18 -9.13 1.22 -7.04
C ALA A 18 -8.94 0.06 -6.06
N TRP A 19 -9.06 -1.18 -6.54
CA TRP A 19 -8.79 -2.38 -5.77
C TRP A 19 -7.32 -2.43 -5.31
N LEU A 20 -6.38 -2.14 -6.21
CA LEU A 20 -4.95 -2.09 -5.86
C LEU A 20 -4.67 -1.03 -4.80
N SER A 21 -5.28 0.14 -4.92
CA SER A 21 -5.22 1.24 -3.96
C SER A 21 -5.72 0.82 -2.58
N GLU A 22 -6.89 0.21 -2.49
CA GLU A 22 -7.47 -0.25 -1.22
C GLU A 22 -6.64 -1.37 -0.57
N LYS A 23 -6.29 -2.40 -1.34
CA LYS A 23 -5.54 -3.56 -0.83
C LYS A 23 -4.12 -3.20 -0.42
N SER A 24 -3.46 -2.32 -1.15
CA SER A 24 -2.12 -1.85 -0.78
C SER A 24 -2.14 -1.13 0.57
N ASP A 25 -3.15 -0.30 0.84
CA ASP A 25 -3.30 0.36 2.15
C ASP A 25 -3.59 -0.64 3.25
N GLN A 26 -4.48 -1.59 3.01
CA GLN A 26 -4.81 -2.60 4.00
C GLN A 26 -3.57 -3.40 4.40
N ILE A 27 -2.78 -3.83 3.41
CA ILE A 27 -1.53 -4.55 3.63
C ILE A 27 -0.53 -3.69 4.41
N LEU A 28 -0.27 -2.46 3.95
CA LEU A 28 0.72 -1.61 4.58
C LEU A 28 0.32 -1.20 5.99
N TYR A 29 -0.87 -0.63 6.17
CA TYR A 29 -1.25 -0.01 7.43
C TYR A 29 -1.76 -1.02 8.46
N THR A 30 -2.55 -2.01 8.03
CA THR A 30 -3.19 -2.95 8.97
C THR A 30 -2.31 -4.19 9.21
N TYR A 31 -1.83 -4.82 8.14
CA TYR A 31 -1.10 -6.08 8.29
C TYR A 31 0.38 -5.89 8.59
N PHE A 32 0.99 -4.78 8.15
CA PHE A 32 2.39 -4.52 8.42
C PHE A 32 2.62 -3.54 9.56
N LEU A 33 2.17 -2.29 9.40
CA LEU A 33 2.52 -1.21 10.33
C LEU A 33 1.84 -1.34 11.69
N ASP A 34 0.54 -1.70 11.78
CA ASP A 34 -0.11 -1.88 13.08
C ASP A 34 0.57 -2.98 13.92
N ILE A 35 0.96 -4.09 13.30
CA ILE A 35 1.72 -5.15 13.98
C ILE A 35 3.09 -4.63 14.38
N TRP A 36 3.80 -3.94 13.48
CA TRP A 36 5.11 -3.40 13.78
C TRP A 36 5.08 -2.38 14.91
N PHE A 37 4.08 -1.49 14.98
CA PHE A 37 3.92 -0.55 16.08
C PHE A 37 3.68 -1.26 17.41
N LYS A 38 2.80 -2.29 17.42
CA LYS A 38 2.43 -2.99 18.64
C LYS A 38 3.58 -3.84 19.20
N GLU A 39 4.27 -4.57 18.32
CA GLU A 39 5.19 -5.64 18.71
C GLU A 39 6.68 -5.29 18.50
N GLY A 40 7.00 -4.50 17.48
CA GLY A 40 8.39 -4.21 17.09
C GLY A 40 8.88 -2.81 17.47
N SER A 41 8.00 -1.82 17.53
CA SER A 41 8.38 -0.42 17.75
C SER A 41 7.26 0.44 18.32
N GLN A 42 6.98 0.26 19.61
CA GLN A 42 5.95 0.99 20.37
C GLN A 42 6.15 2.51 20.44
N ARG A 43 7.27 3.03 19.93
CA ARG A 43 7.56 4.47 19.86
C ARG A 43 6.98 5.15 18.62
N PHE A 44 6.56 4.36 17.63
CA PHE A 44 5.97 4.85 16.39
C PHE A 44 4.48 4.49 16.33
N SER A 45 3.75 5.27 15.55
CA SER A 45 2.34 5.07 15.26
C SER A 45 2.01 5.63 13.88
N LYS A 46 0.75 5.51 13.44
CA LYS A 46 0.29 6.10 12.18
C LYS A 46 0.51 7.62 12.14
N GLU A 47 0.38 8.28 13.29
CA GLU A 47 0.54 9.72 13.47
C GLU A 47 2.00 10.12 13.71
N LYS A 48 2.87 9.16 14.05
CA LYS A 48 4.28 9.39 14.39
C LYS A 48 5.18 8.38 13.68
N MET A 49 5.33 8.56 12.38
CA MET A 49 6.15 7.71 11.49
C MET A 49 7.66 8.00 11.54
N GLY A 50 8.07 9.12 12.16
CA GLY A 50 9.47 9.54 12.20
C GLY A 50 10.04 9.74 10.79
N ASN A 51 11.11 9.00 10.46
CA ASN A 51 11.77 9.07 9.15
C ASN A 51 11.22 8.06 8.14
N LEU A 52 10.21 7.28 8.48
CA LEU A 52 9.60 6.33 7.55
C LEU A 52 8.89 7.10 6.43
N LYS A 53 9.18 6.72 5.19
CA LYS A 53 8.56 7.30 3.98
C LYS A 53 7.84 6.20 3.23
N VAL A 54 6.57 6.42 2.96
CA VAL A 54 5.79 5.56 2.08
C VAL A 54 5.91 6.10 0.66
N LYS A 55 6.15 5.21 -0.30
CA LYS A 55 6.15 5.53 -1.72
C LYS A 55 5.20 4.57 -2.41
N TYR A 56 4.28 5.10 -3.18
CA TYR A 56 3.36 4.30 -3.98
C TYR A 56 3.90 4.14 -5.39
N SER A 57 3.64 2.97 -5.98
CA SER A 57 3.81 2.77 -7.41
C SER A 57 2.74 3.56 -8.17
N GLU A 58 3.08 4.08 -9.34
CA GLU A 58 2.14 4.75 -10.25
C GLU A 58 0.92 3.87 -10.59
N THR A 59 1.10 2.55 -10.59
CA THR A 59 0.03 1.57 -10.81
C THR A 59 -1.04 1.59 -9.70
N VAL A 60 -0.65 1.88 -8.46
CA VAL A 60 -1.57 1.97 -7.31
C VAL A 60 -2.36 3.29 -7.33
N GLY A 61 -1.88 4.31 -8.03
CA GLY A 61 -2.64 5.55 -8.28
C GLY A 61 -2.81 6.46 -7.06
N LYS A 62 -1.87 6.40 -6.11
CA LYS A 62 -1.81 7.34 -4.99
C LYS A 62 -0.72 8.35 -5.25
N GLU A 63 -1.15 9.54 -5.66
CA GLU A 63 -0.31 10.74 -5.67
C GLU A 63 -0.06 11.24 -4.24
#